data_AF-A0A9R1UAJ4-F1
#
_entry.id   AF-A0A9R1UAJ4-F1
#
_cell.length_a   1.000
_cell.length_b   1.000
_cell.length_c   1.000
_cell.angle_alpha   90.00
_cell.angle_beta   90.00
_cell.angle_gamma   90.00
#
_symmetry.space_group_name_H-M   'P 1'
#
loop_
_entity.id
_entity.type
_entity.pdbx_description
1 polymer ?
#
loop_
_entity_poly.entity_id
_entity_poly.type
_entity_poly.pdbx_seq_one_letter_code
_entity_poly.pdbx_strand_id
1 'polypeptide(L)'
;MYAMAFLRTALESPSEFVFEKEDFDGDDMLGVDDLRQVIDRLTAPQRLSETDMQRLLQCLLEEADLDDDGALSFAEFEHIIEKSSDFSGTFRLRL
;
A
#
# COMPACT_ATOMS: atom_id res chain seq x y z
N MET A 1 -18.63 12.13 31.13
CA MET A 1 -17.17 11.89 31.09
C MET A 1 -16.81 10.65 30.24
N TYR A 2 -17.54 10.34 29.16
CA TYR A 2 -17.25 9.18 28.28
C TYR A 2 -17.40 9.45 26.77
N ALA A 3 -17.81 10.66 26.35
CA ALA A 3 -17.99 10.97 24.92
C ALA A 3 -16.69 11.40 24.20
N MET A 4 -15.59 11.57 24.94
CA MET A 4 -14.29 12.00 24.40
C MET A 4 -13.26 10.86 24.32
N ALA A 5 -13.72 9.61 24.41
CA ALA A 5 -12.90 8.42 24.15
C ALA A 5 -13.20 7.80 22.78
N PHE A 6 -14.42 8.01 22.25
CA PHE A 6 -14.85 7.42 20.97
C PHE A 6 -14.62 8.34 19.76
N LEU A 7 -14.38 9.64 20.00
CA LEU A 7 -14.03 10.61 18.96
C LEU A 7 -12.51 10.73 18.72
N ARG A 8 -11.69 9.85 19.32
CA ARG A 8 -10.28 9.69 18.94
C ARG A 8 -10.08 8.73 17.77
N THR A 9 -11.08 7.94 17.42
CA THR A 9 -10.99 6.94 16.34
C THR A 9 -11.20 7.56 14.94
N ALA A 10 -11.36 8.87 14.85
CA ALA A 10 -11.67 9.57 13.59
C ALA A 10 -10.51 10.43 13.05
N LEU A 11 -9.34 10.39 13.69
CA LEU A 11 -8.18 11.22 13.28
C LEU A 11 -6.84 10.57 13.63
N GLU A 12 -6.76 9.24 13.54
CA GLU A 12 -5.46 8.57 13.42
C GLU A 12 -5.31 8.24 11.95
N SER A 13 -4.19 8.68 11.38
CA SER A 13 -3.86 8.77 9.97
C SER A 13 -4.32 7.51 9.23
N PRO A 14 -5.25 7.57 8.25
CA PRO A 14 -5.64 6.38 7.51
C PRO A 14 -4.44 5.72 6.80
N SER A 15 -3.36 6.47 6.57
CA SER A 15 -2.08 5.97 6.06
C SER A 15 -1.40 4.98 7.00
N GLU A 16 -1.27 5.28 8.29
CA GLU A 16 -0.55 4.43 9.27
C GLU A 16 -1.28 3.10 9.49
N PHE A 17 -2.60 3.13 9.60
CA PHE A 17 -3.40 1.90 9.75
C PHE A 17 -3.43 1.04 8.48
N VAL A 18 -3.36 1.67 7.30
CA VAL A 18 -3.25 0.94 6.04
C VAL A 18 -1.85 0.36 5.90
N PHE A 19 -0.81 1.12 6.24
CA PHE A 19 0.57 0.67 6.21
C PHE A 19 0.78 -0.55 7.12
N GLU A 20 0.39 -0.46 8.40
CA GLU A 20 0.49 -1.59 9.35
C GLU A 20 -0.30 -2.83 8.91
N LYS A 21 -1.36 -2.65 8.11
CA LYS A 21 -2.16 -3.76 7.60
C LYS A 21 -1.55 -4.43 6.37
N GLU A 22 -0.88 -3.65 5.54
CA GLU A 22 -0.27 -4.11 4.29
C GLU A 22 1.20 -4.52 4.48
N ASP A 23 1.84 -4.12 5.59
CA ASP A 23 3.10 -4.64 6.10
C ASP A 23 2.86 -6.01 6.78
N PHE A 24 3.26 -7.09 6.11
CA PHE A 24 2.98 -8.45 6.57
C PHE A 24 4.11 -9.04 7.41
N ASP A 25 5.35 -8.60 7.20
CA ASP A 25 6.51 -9.09 7.94
C ASP A 25 6.88 -8.19 9.14
N GLY A 26 6.30 -6.99 9.22
CA GLY A 26 6.40 -6.07 10.34
C GLY A 26 7.76 -5.38 10.41
N ASP A 27 8.40 -5.18 9.26
CA ASP A 27 9.71 -4.53 9.16
C ASP A 27 9.65 -3.00 8.98
N ASP A 28 8.44 -2.43 9.09
CA ASP A 28 8.13 -1.01 8.87
C ASP A 28 8.42 -0.55 7.42
N MET A 29 8.50 -1.49 6.46
CA MET A 29 8.67 -1.23 5.03
C MET A 29 7.73 -2.11 4.20
N LEU A 30 7.24 -1.60 3.07
CA LEU A 30 6.48 -2.43 2.13
C LEU A 30 7.42 -2.97 1.07
N GLY A 31 7.96 -4.16 1.35
CA GLY A 31 8.85 -4.85 0.43
C GLY A 31 8.12 -5.44 -0.77
N VAL A 32 8.91 -6.01 -1.69
CA VAL A 32 8.38 -6.72 -2.86
C VAL A 32 7.39 -7.82 -2.47
N ASP A 33 7.60 -8.51 -1.35
CA ASP A 33 6.74 -9.61 -0.90
C ASP A 33 5.41 -9.08 -0.35
N ASP A 34 5.43 -7.99 0.42
CA ASP A 34 4.23 -7.30 0.91
C ASP A 34 3.39 -6.79 -0.25
N LEU A 35 4.01 -6.03 -1.15
CA LEU A 35 3.37 -5.52 -2.36
C LEU A 35 2.81 -6.65 -3.22
N ARG A 36 3.50 -7.80 -3.29
CA ARG A 36 3.02 -8.99 -3.99
C ARG A 36 1.75 -9.53 -3.35
N GLN A 37 1.71 -9.62 -2.01
CA GLN A 37 0.52 -10.05 -1.27
C GLN A 37 -0.64 -9.05 -1.42
N VAL A 38 -0.36 -7.74 -1.40
CA VAL A 38 -1.33 -6.68 -1.66
C VAL A 38 -1.97 -6.88 -3.04
N ILE A 39 -1.13 -7.04 -4.08
CA ILE A 39 -1.59 -7.25 -5.46
C ILE A 39 -2.36 -8.59 -5.61
N ASP A 40 -1.92 -9.68 -4.99
CA ASP A 40 -2.66 -10.97 -5.03
C ASP A 40 -4.06 -10.82 -4.40
N ARG A 41 -4.17 -10.08 -3.29
CA ARG A 41 -5.45 -9.81 -2.61
C ARG A 41 -6.36 -8.92 -3.43
N LEU A 42 -5.82 -7.92 -4.12
CA LEU A 42 -6.59 -7.00 -4.96
C LEU A 42 -7.05 -7.63 -6.27
N THR A 43 -6.26 -8.54 -6.82
CA THR A 43 -6.55 -9.20 -8.10
C THR A 43 -7.40 -10.46 -7.91
N ALA A 44 -7.52 -10.97 -6.68
CA ALA A 44 -8.40 -12.09 -6.36
C ALA A 44 -9.87 -11.84 -6.79
N PRO A 45 -10.54 -12.84 -7.40
CA PRO A 45 -10.10 -14.23 -7.63
C PRO A 45 -9.27 -14.44 -8.92
N GLN A 46 -9.08 -13.42 -9.76
CA GLN A 46 -8.26 -13.48 -10.97
C GLN A 46 -6.79 -13.24 -10.65
N ARG A 47 -6.10 -14.30 -10.25
CA ARG A 47 -4.65 -14.23 -10.03
C ARG A 47 -3.93 -13.84 -11.32
N LEU A 48 -3.09 -12.83 -11.21
CA LEU A 48 -2.17 -12.44 -12.27
C LEU A 48 -1.11 -13.53 -12.49
N SER A 49 -0.58 -13.60 -13.72
CA SER A 49 0.58 -14.42 -13.99
C SER A 49 1.80 -13.88 -13.23
N GLU A 50 2.79 -14.72 -12.92
CA GLU A 50 4.01 -14.27 -12.25
C GLU A 50 4.70 -13.14 -13.01
N THR A 51 4.64 -13.17 -14.34
CA THR A 51 5.16 -12.12 -15.21
C THR A 51 4.41 -10.80 -15.04
N ASP A 52 3.08 -10.83 -15.06
CA ASP A 52 2.28 -9.60 -14.92
C ASP A 52 2.43 -9.00 -13.52
N MET A 53 2.48 -9.87 -12.50
CA MET A 53 2.74 -9.49 -11.11
C MET A 53 4.10 -8.81 -10.95
N GLN A 54 5.17 -9.40 -11.49
CA GLN A 54 6.50 -8.79 -11.49
C GLN A 54 6.53 -7.44 -12.21
N ARG A 55 5.81 -7.31 -13.34
CA ARG A 55 5.75 -6.04 -14.09
C ARG A 55 5.01 -4.96 -13.31
N LEU A 56 3.90 -5.29 -12.65
CA LEU A 56 3.19 -4.33 -11.80
C LEU A 56 4.02 -3.92 -10.60
N LEU A 57 4.69 -4.87 -9.95
CA LEU A 57 5.61 -4.58 -8.84
C LEU A 57 6.72 -3.62 -9.27
N GLN A 58 7.35 -3.90 -10.41
CA GLN A 58 8.41 -3.05 -10.95
C GLN A 58 7.89 -1.66 -11.32
N CYS A 59 6.77 -1.55 -12.03
CA CYS A 59 6.19 -0.24 -12.35
C CYS A 59 5.74 0.53 -11.11
N LEU A 60 5.22 -0.16 -10.10
CA LEU A 60 4.85 0.48 -8.83
C LEU A 60 6.11 1.04 -8.16
N LEU A 61 7.14 0.23 -7.95
CA LEU A 61 8.41 0.66 -7.37
C LEU A 61 9.01 1.82 -8.18
N GLU A 62 9.10 1.73 -9.51
CA GLU A 62 9.60 2.83 -10.34
C GLU A 62 8.88 4.18 -10.16
N GLU A 63 7.61 4.19 -9.73
CA GLU A 63 6.85 5.41 -9.43
C GLU A 63 6.86 5.81 -7.95
N ALA A 64 7.07 4.84 -7.07
CA ALA A 64 6.81 4.90 -5.65
C ALA A 64 8.08 5.01 -4.80
N ASP A 65 9.08 4.22 -5.17
CA ASP A 65 10.40 4.08 -4.57
C ASP A 65 11.28 5.23 -5.09
N LEU A 66 11.41 6.27 -4.27
CA LEU A 66 12.13 7.50 -4.63
C LEU A 66 13.62 7.39 -4.36
N ASP A 67 14.03 6.46 -3.49
CA ASP A 67 15.43 6.22 -3.14
C ASP A 67 16.04 4.94 -3.75
N ASP A 68 15.26 4.21 -4.56
CA ASP A 68 15.64 3.00 -5.31
C ASP A 68 16.14 1.88 -4.37
N ASP A 69 15.57 1.75 -3.17
CA ASP A 69 15.93 0.73 -2.19
C ASP A 69 15.19 -0.61 -2.39
N GLY A 70 14.17 -0.62 -3.25
CA GLY A 70 13.36 -1.77 -3.61
C GLY A 70 12.21 -2.06 -2.63
N ALA A 71 11.93 -1.17 -1.70
CA ALA A 71 10.82 -1.19 -0.76
C ALA A 71 10.15 0.19 -0.69
N LEU A 72 9.01 0.29 -0.01
CA LEU A 72 8.40 1.59 0.27
C LEU A 72 8.43 1.86 1.76
N SER A 73 9.15 2.90 2.15
CA SER A 73 9.08 3.44 3.49
C SER A 73 7.73 4.12 3.74
N PHE A 74 7.37 4.30 5.01
CA PHE A 74 6.16 5.05 5.38
C PHE A 74 6.09 6.45 4.73
N ALA A 75 7.24 7.13 4.59
CA ALA A 75 7.30 8.46 3.99
C ALA A 75 6.97 8.44 2.49
N GLU A 76 7.44 7.44 1.76
CA GLU A 76 7.14 7.25 0.33
C GLU A 76 5.69 6.82 0.14
N PHE A 77 5.22 5.89 0.99
CA PHE A 77 3.82 5.49 1.00
C PHE A 77 2.90 6.69 1.25
N GLU A 78 3.19 7.53 2.24
CA GLU A 78 2.43 8.74 2.51
C GLU A 78 2.45 9.70 1.31
N HIS A 79 3.63 9.91 0.70
CA HIS A 79 3.77 10.74 -0.49
C HIS A 79 2.88 10.24 -1.65
N ILE A 80 2.81 8.92 -1.84
CA ILE A 80 1.97 8.29 -2.86
C ILE A 80 0.49 8.43 -2.54
N ILE A 81 0.08 8.24 -1.29
CA ILE A 81 -1.30 8.41 -0.84
C ILE A 81 -1.76 9.87 -1.01
N GLU A 82 -0.89 10.84 -0.75
CA GLU A 82 -1.18 12.26 -0.96
C GLU A 82 -1.23 12.64 -2.44
N LYS A 83 -0.28 12.15 -3.25
CA LYS A 83 -0.24 12.37 -4.71
C LYS A 83 -1.38 11.68 -5.44
N SER A 84 -1.64 10.44 -5.06
CA SER A 84 -2.72 9.61 -5.54
C SER A 84 -3.84 9.66 -4.51
N SER A 85 -4.59 10.77 -4.50
CA SER A 85 -5.92 10.83 -3.86
C SER A 85 -6.89 9.73 -4.38
N ASP A 86 -6.42 8.95 -5.35
CA ASP A 86 -7.01 7.78 -5.98
C ASP A 86 -6.21 6.49 -5.68
N PHE A 87 -5.41 6.33 -4.61
CA PHE A 87 -4.71 5.06 -4.35
C PHE A 87 -5.68 3.85 -4.34
N SER A 88 -6.90 4.07 -3.83
CA SER A 88 -8.02 3.12 -3.94
C SER A 88 -8.57 2.91 -5.37
N GLY A 89 -8.28 3.81 -6.30
CA GLY A 89 -8.60 3.79 -7.72
C GLY A 89 -7.45 3.40 -8.65
N THR A 90 -6.17 3.60 -8.28
CA THR A 90 -4.99 3.16 -9.03
C THR A 90 -4.86 1.63 -8.93
N PHE A 91 -5.13 1.08 -7.74
CA PHE A 91 -5.23 -0.37 -7.52
C PHE A 91 -6.56 -0.99 -7.95
N ARG A 92 -7.59 -0.17 -8.24
CA ARG A 92 -8.62 -0.57 -9.20
C ARG A 92 -8.03 -0.48 -10.60
N LEU A 93 -7.05 -1.34 -10.85
CA LEU A 93 -6.75 -1.79 -12.20
C LEU A 93 -8.10 -2.16 -12.82
N ARG A 94 -8.57 -1.31 -13.74
CA ARG A 94 -9.65 -1.62 -14.67
C ARG A 94 -9.22 -2.86 -15.43
N LEU A 95 -9.56 -4.02 -14.89
CA LEU A 95 -9.92 -5.19 -15.67
C LEU A 95 -11.34 -4.98 -16.21
#